data_AF-A0A2V6XBT6-F1
#
_entry.id   AF-A0A2V6XBT6-F1
#
_cell.length_a   1.000
_cell.length_b   1.000
_cell.length_c   1.000
_cell.angle_alpha   90.00
_cell.angle_beta   90.00
_cell.angle_gamma   90.00
#
_symmetry.space_group_name_H-M   'P 1'
#
loop_
_entity.id
_entity.type
_entity.pdbx_description
1 polymer ?
#
loop_
_entity_poly.entity_id
_entity_poly.type
_entity_poly.pdbx_seq_one_letter_code
_entity_poly.pdbx_strand_id
1 'polypeptide(L)'
;MQTEHRKGDDVPAWLLDTDYDDLVFHVSQAFFPRTSAWDALKRALRATYDDAVWEHLAGTTSEPFTAGEFKKIAVKVIDDRGNELMVVLPVDQAETER
;
A
#
# COMPACT_ATOMS: atom_id res chain seq x y z
N MET A 1 -7.85 -3.41 -24.56
CA MET A 1 -7.87 -3.97 -23.21
C MET A 1 -8.86 -3.15 -22.41
N GLN A 2 -9.82 -3.78 -21.72
CA GLN A 2 -10.73 -3.04 -20.84
C GLN A 2 -10.03 -2.79 -19.51
N THR A 3 -9.92 -1.53 -19.11
CA THR A 3 -9.46 -1.13 -17.79
C THR A 3 -10.67 -1.18 -16.87
N GLU A 4 -10.77 -2.20 -16.03
CA GLU A 4 -11.85 -2.30 -15.04
C GLU A 4 -11.45 -1.51 -13.80
N HIS A 5 -12.31 -0.57 -13.40
CA HIS A 5 -12.12 0.16 -12.15
C HIS A 5 -12.43 -0.76 -10.97
N ARG A 6 -11.52 -0.82 -10.00
CA ARG A 6 -11.69 -1.58 -8.76
C ARG A 6 -11.61 -0.66 -7.55
N LYS A 7 -12.28 -1.07 -6.48
CA LYS A 7 -12.17 -0.39 -5.19
C LYS A 7 -10.85 -0.80 -4.50
N GLY A 8 -10.33 0.09 -3.66
CA GLY A 8 -9.07 -0.15 -2.95
C GLY A 8 -9.12 -1.34 -1.98
N ASP A 9 -10.30 -1.69 -1.46
CA ASP A 9 -10.51 -2.85 -0.57
C ASP A 9 -10.45 -4.20 -1.31
N ASP A 10 -10.40 -4.17 -2.65
CA ASP A 10 -10.36 -5.34 -3.52
C ASP A 10 -9.07 -5.41 -4.37
N VAL A 11 -7.96 -4.85 -3.86
CA VAL A 11 -6.63 -5.06 -4.47
C VAL A 11 -5.83 -6.09 -3.67
N PRO A 12 -5.02 -6.93 -4.34
CA PRO A 12 -4.09 -7.84 -3.66
C PRO A 12 -3.13 -7.12 -2.72
N ALA A 13 -2.55 -5.99 -3.13
CA ALA A 13 -1.66 -5.20 -2.30
C ALA A 13 -1.58 -3.75 -2.74
N TRP A 14 -1.28 -2.87 -1.80
CA TRP A 14 -0.79 -1.53 -2.08
C TRP A 14 0.32 -1.14 -1.10
N LEU A 15 1.26 -0.34 -1.59
CA LEU A 15 2.49 0.04 -0.91
C LEU A 15 2.59 1.56 -0.92
N LEU A 16 3.16 2.11 0.15
CA LEU A 16 3.35 3.55 0.31
C LEU A 16 4.84 3.85 0.53
N ASP A 17 5.34 4.80 -0.23
CA ASP A 17 6.55 5.56 0.06
C ASP A 17 6.12 6.95 0.56
N THR A 18 6.55 7.31 1.77
CA THR A 18 6.13 8.56 2.44
C THR A 18 7.00 9.77 2.07
N ASP A 19 8.12 9.57 1.38
CA ASP A 19 9.05 10.64 1.02
C ASP A 19 9.78 10.35 -0.32
N TYR A 20 9.00 10.13 -1.37
CA TYR A 20 9.51 9.69 -2.67
C TYR A 20 10.42 10.74 -3.34
N ASP A 21 11.61 10.30 -3.75
CA ASP A 21 12.70 11.13 -4.26
C ASP A 21 12.76 11.24 -5.81
N ASP A 22 11.75 10.71 -6.50
CA ASP A 22 11.69 10.54 -7.97
C ASP A 22 12.69 9.52 -8.57
N LEU A 23 13.45 8.79 -7.75
CA LEU A 23 14.47 7.85 -8.20
C LEU A 23 14.15 6.41 -7.80
N VAL A 24 13.86 6.17 -6.52
CA VAL A 24 13.68 4.84 -5.97
C VAL A 24 12.42 4.78 -5.14
N PHE A 25 11.60 3.77 -5.38
CA PHE A 25 10.44 3.50 -4.54
C PHE A 25 10.88 2.77 -3.26
N HIS A 26 10.78 3.45 -2.12
CA HIS A 26 11.08 2.89 -0.80
C HIS A 26 9.79 2.57 -0.05
N VAL A 27 9.51 1.27 0.10
CA VAL A 27 8.34 0.79 0.85
C VAL A 27 8.48 1.19 2.32
N SER A 28 7.68 2.17 2.74
CA SER A 28 7.56 2.65 4.12
C SER A 28 6.38 1.99 4.84
N GLN A 29 5.28 1.73 4.12
CA GLN A 29 4.13 0.98 4.60
C GLN A 29 3.63 0.03 3.51
N ALA A 30 3.02 -1.09 3.92
CA ALA A 30 2.50 -2.11 3.03
C ALA A 30 1.16 -2.64 3.53
N PHE A 31 0.21 -2.87 2.63
CA PHE A 31 -1.15 -3.27 2.92
C PHE A 31 -1.62 -4.32 1.93
N PHE A 32 -2.45 -5.27 2.37
CA PHE A 32 -3.04 -6.30 1.51
C PHE A 32 -4.54 -6.47 1.81
N PRO A 33 -5.39 -5.52 1.38
CA PRO A 33 -6.81 -5.49 1.74
C PRO A 33 -7.57 -6.79 1.44
N ARG A 34 -7.19 -7.50 0.38
CA ARG A 34 -7.80 -8.79 0.07
C ARG A 34 -7.29 -9.92 0.96
N THR A 35 -8.19 -10.43 1.79
CA THR A 35 -7.84 -11.38 2.84
C THR A 35 -7.45 -12.79 2.39
N SER A 36 -7.76 -13.19 1.15
CA SER A 36 -7.36 -14.49 0.61
C SER A 36 -5.88 -14.55 0.20
N ALA A 37 -5.21 -13.40 0.01
CA ALA A 37 -3.77 -13.34 -0.24
C ALA A 37 -2.94 -13.65 1.03
N TRP A 38 -3.58 -13.64 2.20
CA TRP A 38 -2.93 -13.79 3.50
C TRP A 38 -2.30 -15.15 3.75
N ASP A 39 -2.95 -16.23 3.32
CA ASP A 39 -2.43 -17.57 3.57
C ASP A 39 -1.14 -17.84 2.78
N ALA A 40 -1.03 -17.29 1.58
CA ALA A 40 0.17 -17.36 0.77
C ALA A 40 1.30 -16.51 1.39
N LEU A 41 1.00 -15.30 1.86
CA LEU A 41 1.98 -14.41 2.47
C LEU A 41 2.51 -14.95 3.81
N LYS A 42 1.62 -15.44 4.69
CA LYS A 42 1.99 -16.08 5.97
C LYS A 42 2.94 -17.26 5.76
N ARG A 43 2.67 -18.08 4.74
CA ARG A 43 3.56 -19.19 4.36
C ARG A 43 4.91 -18.71 3.82
N ALA A 44 4.93 -17.66 3.01
CA ALA A 44 6.15 -17.12 2.42
C ALA A 44 7.06 -16.46 3.48
N LEU A 45 6.49 -15.69 4.41
CA LEU A 45 7.24 -14.95 5.43
C LEU A 45 7.70 -15.82 6.60
N ARG A 46 7.19 -17.05 6.74
CA ARG A 46 7.49 -17.98 7.87
C ARG A 46 7.37 -17.34 9.25
N ALA A 47 6.57 -16.29 9.38
CA ALA A 47 6.56 -15.45 10.55
C ALA A 47 5.32 -15.70 11.41
N THR A 48 5.54 -15.94 12.70
CA THR A 48 4.51 -15.93 13.74
C THR A 48 4.31 -14.49 14.22
N TYR A 49 3.42 -13.74 13.56
CA TYR A 49 2.98 -12.43 14.03
C TYR A 49 1.61 -12.53 14.72
N ASP A 50 1.40 -11.68 15.73
CA ASP A 50 0.16 -11.54 16.50
C ASP A 50 -1.03 -11.19 15.58
N ASP A 51 -2.22 -11.65 15.93
CA ASP A 51 -3.40 -11.50 15.08
C ASP A 51 -3.76 -10.02 14.83
N ALA A 52 -3.41 -9.14 15.79
CA ALA A 52 -3.60 -7.70 15.71
C ALA A 52 -2.76 -6.99 14.63
N VAL A 53 -1.60 -7.56 14.25
CA VAL A 53 -0.76 -7.00 13.17
C VAL A 53 -1.48 -7.15 11.82
N TRP A 54 -2.39 -8.12 11.68
CA TRP A 54 -3.05 -8.40 10.41
C TRP A 54 -4.28 -7.52 10.13
N GLU A 55 -5.04 -7.10 11.14
CA GLU A 55 -6.13 -6.13 10.93
C GLU A 55 -5.57 -4.78 10.43
N HIS A 56 -4.41 -4.40 10.95
CA HIS A 56 -3.72 -3.19 10.55
C HIS A 56 -3.32 -3.20 9.06
N LEU A 57 -2.95 -4.35 8.51
CA LEU A 57 -2.53 -4.49 7.10
C LEU A 57 -3.70 -4.62 6.10
N ALA A 58 -4.95 -4.73 6.57
CA ALA A 58 -6.13 -4.94 5.72
C ALA A 58 -6.80 -3.64 5.24
N GLY A 59 -6.28 -2.47 5.64
CA GLY A 59 -6.89 -1.16 5.36
C GLY A 59 -6.58 -0.58 3.98
N THR A 60 -7.40 0.40 3.59
CA THR A 60 -7.16 1.29 2.43
C THR A 60 -6.68 2.68 2.86
N THR A 61 -6.37 2.83 4.15
CA THR A 61 -5.90 4.07 4.77
C THR A 61 -4.49 3.81 5.29
N SER A 62 -3.57 4.73 5.04
CA SER A 62 -2.22 4.66 5.58
C SER A 62 -2.22 4.92 7.09
N GLU A 63 -1.22 4.41 7.80
CA GLU A 63 -0.93 4.95 9.12
C GLU A 63 -0.47 6.40 9.02
N PRO A 64 -0.73 7.22 10.04
CA PRO A 64 -0.17 8.55 10.15
C PRO A 64 1.36 8.53 9.95
N PHE A 65 1.86 9.44 9.13
CA PHE A 65 3.29 9.63 8.90
C PHE A 65 3.63 11.12 8.91
N THR A 66 4.89 11.43 9.17
CA THR A 66 5.40 12.79 9.06
C THR A 66 5.89 13.02 7.64
N ALA A 67 5.56 14.17 7.05
CA ALA A 67 6.08 14.56 5.75
C ALA A 67 7.62 14.64 5.80
N GLY A 68 8.29 13.95 4.89
CA GLY A 68 9.75 13.99 4.78
C GLY A 68 10.28 15.20 4.01
N GLU A 69 11.52 15.11 3.53
CA GLU A 69 12.24 16.19 2.86
C GLU A 69 11.63 16.54 1.49
N PHE A 70 11.29 15.53 0.70
CA PHE A 70 10.78 15.66 -0.66
C PHE A 70 9.30 16.04 -0.70
N LYS A 71 8.57 15.84 0.41
CA LYS A 71 7.15 16.20 0.57
C LYS A 71 6.26 15.61 -0.54
N LYS A 72 6.64 14.44 -1.04
CA LYS A 72 5.93 13.67 -2.05
C LYS A 72 5.74 12.27 -1.54
N ILE A 73 4.56 11.72 -1.78
CA ILE A 73 4.30 10.30 -1.57
C ILE A 73 4.24 9.60 -2.91
N ALA A 74 4.61 8.32 -2.90
CA ALA A 74 4.30 7.42 -4.01
C ALA A 74 3.44 6.27 -3.48
N VAL A 75 2.32 6.03 -4.16
CA VAL A 75 1.44 4.89 -3.88
C VAL A 75 1.60 3.91 -5.03
N LYS A 76 1.97 2.68 -4.72
CA LYS A 76 2.08 1.58 -5.69
C LYS A 76 1.02 0.53 -5.41
N VAL A 77 0.18 0.23 -6.39
CA VAL A 77 -0.88 -0.79 -6.33
C VAL A 77 -0.46 -1.99 -7.17
N ILE A 78 -0.69 -3.19 -6.65
CA ILE A 78 -0.44 -4.47 -7.32
C ILE A 78 -1.79 -5.10 -7.67
N ASP A 79 -2.02 -5.39 -8.95
CA ASP A 79 -3.24 -6.07 -9.40
C ASP A 79 -3.14 -7.61 -9.34
N ASP A 80 -4.25 -8.30 -9.66
CA ASP A 80 -4.32 -9.78 -9.63
C ASP A 80 -3.35 -10.47 -10.60
N ARG A 81 -2.86 -9.75 -11.59
CA ARG A 81 -1.91 -10.26 -12.60
C ARG A 81 -0.46 -9.96 -12.20
N GLY A 82 -0.26 -9.27 -11.08
CA GLY A 82 1.05 -8.81 -10.63
C GLY A 82 1.54 -7.56 -11.35
N ASN A 83 0.68 -6.84 -12.08
CA ASN A 83 1.08 -5.56 -12.65
C ASN A 83 1.19 -4.50 -11.56
N GLU A 84 2.17 -3.62 -11.70
CA GLU A 84 2.38 -2.48 -10.81
C GLU A 84 1.85 -1.20 -11.45
N LEU A 85 1.00 -0.48 -10.72
CA LEU A 85 0.57 0.87 -11.06
C LEU A 85 1.03 1.80 -9.95
N MET A 86 1.64 2.93 -10.31
CA MET A 86 2.17 3.88 -9.35
C MET A 86 1.62 5.29 -9.62
N VAL A 87 1.25 5.97 -8.54
CA VAL A 87 0.85 7.38 -8.56
C VAL A 87 1.71 8.13 -7.55
N VAL A 88 2.22 9.30 -7.96
CA VAL A 88 3.01 10.20 -7.11
C VAL A 88 2.17 11.45 -6.84
N LEU A 89 2.09 11.86 -5.59
CA LEU A 89 1.29 13.01 -5.15
C LEU A 89 2.09 13.86 -4.16
N PRO A 90 1.95 15.19 -4.17
CA PRO A 90 2.38 16.04 -3.07
C PRO A 90 1.69 15.62 -1.76
N VAL A 91 2.41 15.66 -0.63
CA VAL A 91 1.85 15.27 0.68
C VAL A 91 0.66 16.15 1.09
N ASP A 92 0.63 17.42 0.68
CA ASP A 92 -0.48 18.35 0.99
C ASP A 92 -1.76 18.06 0.18
N GLN A 93 -1.68 17.21 -0.84
CA GLN A 93 -2.82 16.68 -1.58
C GLN A 93 -3.31 15.34 -1.05
N ALA A 94 -2.59 14.72 -0.11
CA ALA A 94 -3.07 13.54 0.59
C ALA A 94 -4.18 13.95 1.55
N GLU A 95 -5.35 13.32 1.44
CA GLU A 95 -6.47 13.59 2.35
C GLU A 95 -6.06 13.20 3.77
N THR A 96 -6.08 14.17 4.68
CA THR A 96 -6.04 13.92 6.13
C THR A 96 -7.47 13.59 6.55
N GLU A 97 -7.68 12.51 7.29
CA GLU A 97 -9.01 11.97 7.66
C GLU A 97 -10.09 13.05 7.89
N ARG A 98 -11.24 12.88 7.23
CA ARG A 98 -12.49 13.59 7.52
C ARG A 98 -13.28 12.90 8.61
#